data_AF-A0A3D2MAH1-F1
#
_entry.id   AF-A0A3D2MAH1-F1
#
_cell.length_a   1.000
_cell.length_b   1.000
_cell.length_c   1.000
_cell.angle_alpha   90.00
_cell.angle_beta   90.00
_cell.angle_gamma   90.00
#
_symmetry.space_group_name_H-M   'P 1'
#
loop_
_entity.id
_entity.type
_entity.pdbx_description
1 polymer ?
#
loop_
_entity_poly.entity_id
_entity_poly.type
_entity_poly.pdbx_seq_one_letter_code
_entity_poly.pdbx_strand_id
1 'polypeptide(L)'
;MADSKVALVVGASGIIGHALVETLLEDGSWKVRAVRRSFVPDVETLNLDLTDAAVTREALANAGDTTHLFYAALRPDANLGREAQINGAMLRNLLDGLKAAGANLQRVVHYQGAKVYGVHLGPSTAPFYEDETPRHLGPNFYYNQEDLLRERAEQGDFEWSILRPDVVVGDIAGNPMNIALVIGAFAALSRETGVPLRFPGSVRTYRGVLAQLTDARWLARASLWAALDPAARNQAFNLVGEPFRWERIWHKVGEALGLEVAEPLPFSLARQMPEMADVWQRLAERHGLQPVPFDKLVGWPFGDFIFNTEFDMVSDMGKIRRAGFTEAVSTEDCLIGALRRLGEKGYIPAFTDLSATRSIQ
;
A
#
# COMPACT_ATOMS: atom_id res chain seq x y z
N MET A 1 -18.59 -24.99 19.00
CA MET A 1 -18.71 -23.93 17.98
C MET A 1 -17.31 -23.39 17.80
N ALA A 2 -16.75 -23.39 16.58
CA ALA A 2 -15.47 -22.73 16.37
C ALA A 2 -15.62 -21.25 16.78
N ASP A 3 -14.68 -20.70 17.53
CA ASP A 3 -14.72 -19.27 17.88
C ASP A 3 -14.80 -18.45 16.59
N SER A 4 -15.83 -17.62 16.47
CA SER A 4 -16.07 -16.81 15.27
C SER A 4 -14.94 -15.80 15.11
N LYS A 5 -14.33 -15.76 13.91
CA LYS A 5 -13.28 -14.79 13.60
C LYS A 5 -13.92 -13.49 13.12
N VAL A 6 -13.66 -12.41 13.85
CA VAL A 6 -14.23 -11.08 13.58
C VAL A 6 -13.08 -10.11 13.37
N ALA A 7 -12.92 -9.65 12.12
CA ALA A 7 -11.90 -8.71 11.70
C ALA A 7 -12.42 -7.28 11.75
N LEU A 8 -11.70 -6.39 12.42
CA LEU A 8 -11.84 -4.94 12.27
C LEU A 8 -10.70 -4.41 11.40
N VAL A 9 -11.02 -3.90 10.22
CA VAL A 9 -10.05 -3.33 9.27
C VAL A 9 -10.06 -1.81 9.34
N VAL A 10 -8.94 -1.24 9.74
CA VAL A 10 -8.75 0.21 9.86
C VAL A 10 -7.92 0.69 8.68
N GLY A 11 -8.44 1.66 7.92
CA GLY A 11 -7.87 2.05 6.64
C GLY A 11 -8.37 1.20 5.46
N ALA A 12 -9.59 0.66 5.54
CA ALA A 12 -10.21 -0.21 4.54
C ALA A 12 -10.36 0.42 3.13
N SER A 13 -10.38 1.75 3.02
CA SER A 13 -10.36 2.44 1.71
C SER A 13 -8.95 2.70 1.16
N GLY A 14 -7.90 2.35 1.90
CA GLY A 14 -6.51 2.44 1.44
C GLY A 14 -6.10 1.21 0.63
N ILE A 15 -4.93 1.26 0.00
CA ILE A 15 -4.48 0.21 -0.95
C ILE A 15 -4.31 -1.15 -0.27
N ILE A 16 -3.78 -1.14 0.96
CA ILE A 16 -3.61 -2.35 1.78
C ILE A 16 -4.97 -2.82 2.31
N GLY A 17 -5.72 -1.91 2.94
CA GLY A 17 -6.99 -2.26 3.58
C GLY A 17 -8.06 -2.74 2.60
N HIS A 18 -8.10 -2.21 1.37
CA HIS A 18 -9.04 -2.64 0.35
C HIS A 18 -8.77 -4.09 -0.07
N ALA A 19 -7.53 -4.40 -0.44
CA ALA A 19 -7.14 -5.76 -0.82
C ALA A 19 -7.34 -6.75 0.33
N LEU A 20 -7.11 -6.30 1.57
CA LEU A 20 -7.38 -7.11 2.76
C LEU A 20 -8.87 -7.41 2.94
N VAL A 21 -9.74 -6.40 2.78
CA VAL A 21 -11.19 -6.62 2.88
C VAL A 21 -11.67 -7.59 1.81
N GLU A 22 -11.25 -7.42 0.55
CA GLU A 22 -11.55 -8.37 -0.53
C GLU A 22 -11.11 -9.80 -0.14
N THR A 23 -9.86 -9.94 0.33
CA THR A 23 -9.28 -11.25 0.71
C THR A 23 -10.01 -11.90 1.89
N LEU A 24 -10.39 -11.13 2.93
CA LEU A 24 -11.11 -11.64 4.09
C LEU A 24 -12.52 -12.14 3.71
N LEU A 25 -13.19 -11.45 2.79
CA LEU A 25 -14.50 -11.85 2.29
C LEU A 25 -14.42 -13.09 1.39
N GLU A 26 -13.39 -13.16 0.53
CA GLU A 26 -13.12 -14.33 -0.32
C GLU A 26 -12.80 -15.59 0.51
N ASP A 27 -12.10 -15.45 1.63
CA ASP A 27 -11.84 -16.56 2.58
C ASP A 27 -13.12 -17.11 3.21
N GLY A 28 -14.13 -16.26 3.41
CA GLY A 28 -15.48 -16.65 3.86
C GLY A 28 -15.59 -17.11 5.31
N SER A 29 -14.49 -17.22 6.06
CA SER A 29 -14.49 -17.62 7.48
C SER A 29 -14.46 -16.44 8.46
N TRP A 30 -14.48 -15.21 7.94
CA TRP A 30 -14.41 -13.97 8.71
C TRP A 30 -15.71 -13.18 8.65
N LYS A 31 -16.15 -12.67 9.81
CA LYS A 31 -17.02 -11.49 9.86
C LYS A 31 -16.12 -10.25 9.73
N VAL A 32 -16.41 -9.37 8.78
CA VAL A 32 -15.55 -8.21 8.46
C VAL A 32 -16.26 -6.91 8.78
N ARG A 33 -15.60 -6.05 9.56
CA ARG A 33 -15.97 -4.64 9.76
C ARG A 33 -14.88 -3.73 9.26
N ALA A 34 -15.25 -2.59 8.69
CA ALA A 34 -14.35 -1.55 8.25
C ALA A 34 -14.52 -0.27 9.08
N VAL A 35 -13.44 0.48 9.30
CA VAL A 35 -13.53 1.82 9.90
C VAL A 35 -13.71 2.90 8.83
N ARG A 36 -14.60 3.86 9.09
CA ARG A 36 -15.06 4.98 8.24
C ARG A 36 -15.74 4.59 6.94
N ARG A 37 -15.07 3.84 6.07
CA ARG A 37 -15.59 3.49 4.74
C ARG A 37 -14.91 2.25 4.16
N SER A 38 -15.66 1.51 3.34
CA SER A 38 -15.16 0.44 2.46
C SER A 38 -15.65 0.71 1.04
N PHE A 39 -14.83 0.39 0.03
CA PHE A 39 -15.27 0.37 -1.37
C PHE A 39 -15.82 -0.99 -1.78
N VAL A 40 -15.69 -2.00 -0.92
CA VAL A 40 -16.28 -3.32 -1.13
C VAL A 40 -17.72 -3.29 -0.61
N PRO A 41 -18.73 -3.67 -1.43
CA PRO A 41 -20.12 -3.72 -1.01
C PRO A 41 -20.37 -4.61 0.20
N ASP A 42 -21.46 -4.35 0.92
CA ASP A 42 -21.97 -5.21 2.00
C ASP A 42 -21.03 -5.45 3.19
N VAL A 43 -20.02 -4.58 3.36
CA VAL A 43 -19.14 -4.55 4.55
C VAL A 43 -19.69 -3.59 5.59
N GLU A 44 -19.89 -4.07 6.82
CA GLU A 44 -20.30 -3.23 7.94
C GLU A 44 -19.23 -2.17 8.21
N THR A 45 -19.64 -0.89 8.27
CA THR A 45 -18.72 0.24 8.54
C THR A 45 -18.99 0.90 9.88
N LEU A 46 -17.96 1.05 10.70
CA LEU A 46 -17.98 1.85 11.92
C LEU A 46 -17.45 3.25 11.61
N ASN A 47 -18.31 4.27 11.71
CA ASN A 47 -17.89 5.65 11.50
C ASN A 47 -17.27 6.22 12.79
N LEU A 48 -15.95 6.35 12.81
CA LEU A 48 -15.24 6.89 13.97
C LEU A 48 -14.06 7.78 13.56
N ASP A 49 -13.74 8.72 14.44
CA ASP A 49 -12.54 9.56 14.36
C ASP A 49 -11.51 9.11 15.39
N LEU A 50 -10.49 8.40 14.93
CA LEU A 50 -9.40 7.90 15.77
C LEU A 50 -8.62 9.01 16.50
N THR A 51 -8.76 10.26 16.10
CA THR A 51 -8.10 11.39 16.75
C THR A 51 -8.86 11.89 17.99
N ASP A 52 -10.09 11.44 18.18
CA ASP A 52 -10.93 11.71 19.34
C ASP A 52 -11.21 10.42 20.13
N ALA A 53 -10.69 10.34 21.36
CA ALA A 53 -10.80 9.17 22.20
C ALA A 53 -12.23 8.86 22.64
N ALA A 54 -13.05 9.89 22.90
CA ALA A 54 -14.42 9.73 23.37
C ALA A 54 -15.31 9.23 22.23
N VAL A 55 -15.21 9.86 21.06
CA VAL A 55 -15.93 9.46 19.84
C VAL A 55 -15.53 8.04 19.42
N THR A 56 -14.23 7.72 19.47
CA THR A 56 -13.75 6.37 19.15
C THR A 56 -14.35 5.33 20.09
N ARG A 57 -14.37 5.59 21.40
CA ARG A 57 -14.93 4.67 22.39
C ARG A 57 -16.42 4.45 22.20
N GLU A 58 -17.19 5.51 21.98
CA GLU A 58 -18.64 5.43 21.76
C GLU A 58 -18.96 4.59 20.51
N ALA A 59 -18.27 4.85 19.40
CA ALA A 59 -18.48 4.13 18.16
C ALA A 59 -18.10 2.62 18.23
N LEU A 60 -17.20 2.25 19.15
CA LEU A 60 -16.76 0.87 19.35
C LEU A 60 -17.60 0.10 20.38
N ALA A 61 -18.58 0.72 21.03
CA ALA A 61 -19.34 0.10 22.12
C ALA A 61 -19.99 -1.24 21.74
N ASN A 62 -20.38 -1.41 20.47
CA ASN A 62 -20.99 -2.64 19.95
C ASN A 62 -20.01 -3.53 19.15
N ALA A 63 -18.71 -3.25 19.21
CA ALA A 63 -17.65 -3.99 18.53
C ALA A 63 -16.87 -4.94 19.46
N GLY A 64 -17.43 -5.27 20.64
CA GLY A 64 -16.81 -6.18 21.63
C GLY A 64 -16.64 -7.62 21.15
N ASP A 65 -17.24 -8.02 20.03
CA ASP A 65 -17.01 -9.32 19.39
C ASP A 65 -15.74 -9.35 18.51
N THR A 66 -15.01 -8.22 18.38
CA THR A 66 -13.78 -8.15 17.58
C THR A 66 -12.69 -9.05 18.16
N THR A 67 -12.16 -9.96 17.33
CA THR A 67 -11.05 -10.85 17.71
C THR A 67 -9.74 -10.49 17.02
N HIS A 68 -9.78 -9.90 15.83
CA HIS A 68 -8.58 -9.52 15.08
C HIS A 68 -8.66 -8.09 14.59
N LEU A 69 -7.57 -7.35 14.77
CA LEU A 69 -7.44 -5.98 14.30
C LEU A 69 -6.40 -5.93 13.18
N PHE A 70 -6.77 -5.33 12.05
CA PHE A 70 -5.86 -5.02 10.95
C PHE A 70 -5.73 -3.51 10.82
N TYR A 71 -4.56 -2.96 11.15
CA TYR A 71 -4.35 -1.52 11.28
C TYR A 71 -3.47 -0.96 10.15
N ALA A 72 -4.11 -0.49 9.07
CA ALA A 72 -3.50 0.10 7.87
C ALA A 72 -3.79 1.62 7.73
N ALA A 73 -4.10 2.30 8.83
CA ALA A 73 -4.38 3.74 8.81
C ALA A 73 -3.16 4.57 9.25
N LEU A 74 -3.03 5.75 8.65
CA LEU A 74 -2.12 6.79 9.09
C LEU A 74 -2.72 8.17 8.83
N ARG A 75 -2.24 9.17 9.56
CA ARG A 75 -2.51 10.59 9.32
C ARG A 75 -1.18 11.32 9.12
N PRO A 76 -0.85 11.77 7.89
CA PRO A 76 0.42 12.42 7.64
C PRO A 76 0.45 13.83 8.25
N ASP A 77 1.62 14.29 8.66
CA ASP A 77 1.89 15.68 9.08
C ASP A 77 3.28 16.08 8.56
N ALA A 78 3.44 17.33 8.14
CA ALA A 78 4.73 17.85 7.68
C ALA A 78 5.81 17.83 8.78
N ASN A 79 5.40 17.85 10.05
CA ASN A 79 6.27 17.69 11.20
C ASN A 79 6.24 16.25 11.70
N LEU A 80 7.37 15.54 11.55
CA LEU A 80 7.50 14.12 11.93
C LEU A 80 7.21 13.85 13.42
N GLY A 81 7.48 14.81 14.31
CA GLY A 81 7.15 14.69 15.73
C GLY A 81 5.64 14.70 15.98
N ARG A 82 4.92 15.64 15.35
CA ARG A 82 3.45 15.69 15.39
C ARG A 82 2.83 14.48 14.71
N GLU A 83 3.38 14.06 13.56
CA GLU A 83 2.97 12.83 12.87
C GLU A 83 3.07 11.62 13.81
N ALA A 84 4.20 11.45 14.51
CA ALA A 84 4.40 10.35 15.45
C ALA A 84 3.43 10.39 16.64
N GLN A 85 3.15 11.57 17.19
CA GLN A 85 2.19 11.74 18.28
C GLN A 85 0.76 11.40 17.84
N ILE A 86 0.31 11.95 16.71
CA ILE A 86 -1.04 11.75 16.18
C ILE A 86 -1.29 10.27 15.89
N ASN A 87 -0.39 9.61 15.16
CA ASN A 87 -0.56 8.22 14.76
C ASN A 87 -0.45 7.23 15.92
N GLY A 88 0.41 7.53 16.92
CA GLY A 88 0.43 6.77 18.17
C GLY A 88 -0.86 6.90 18.97
N ALA A 89 -1.41 8.12 19.07
CA ALA A 89 -2.69 8.37 19.75
C ALA A 89 -3.86 7.70 19.03
N MET A 90 -3.88 7.71 17.70
CA MET A 90 -4.92 7.03 16.91
C MET A 90 -4.98 5.53 17.18
N LEU A 91 -3.83 4.86 17.25
CA LEU A 91 -3.79 3.43 17.59
C LEU A 91 -4.19 3.20 19.06
N ARG A 92 -3.73 4.05 19.98
CA ARG A 92 -4.08 3.97 21.42
C ARG A 92 -5.58 4.09 21.65
N ASN A 93 -6.22 5.11 21.06
CA ASN A 93 -7.65 5.35 21.19
C ASN A 93 -8.48 4.15 20.72
N LEU A 94 -8.06 3.52 19.62
CA LEU A 94 -8.72 2.33 19.10
C LEU A 94 -8.59 1.13 20.05
N LEU A 95 -7.36 0.84 20.50
CA LEU A 95 -7.12 -0.29 21.41
C LEU A 95 -7.84 -0.11 22.74
N ASP A 96 -7.85 1.12 23.29
CA ASP A 96 -8.58 1.45 24.51
C ASP A 96 -10.09 1.36 24.34
N GLY A 97 -10.61 1.79 23.18
CA GLY A 97 -12.03 1.66 22.85
C GLY A 97 -12.46 0.21 22.72
N LEU A 98 -11.68 -0.62 22.04
CA LEU A 98 -11.94 -2.06 21.90
C LEU A 98 -11.89 -2.78 23.26
N LYS A 99 -10.87 -2.48 24.08
CA LYS A 99 -10.75 -3.03 25.44
C LYS A 99 -11.95 -2.62 26.31
N ALA A 100 -12.38 -1.35 26.22
CA ALA A 100 -13.56 -0.87 26.95
C ALA A 100 -14.88 -1.51 26.47
N ALA A 101 -14.98 -1.88 25.20
CA ALA A 101 -16.10 -2.64 24.65
C ALA A 101 -16.08 -4.13 25.03
N GLY A 102 -15.06 -4.59 25.74
CA GLY A 102 -14.90 -6.00 26.13
C GLY A 102 -14.35 -6.91 25.04
N ALA A 103 -13.70 -6.35 24.01
CA ALA A 103 -13.10 -7.14 22.94
C ALA A 103 -11.97 -8.03 23.46
N ASN A 104 -12.07 -9.33 23.19
CA ASN A 104 -11.01 -10.30 23.43
C ASN A 104 -10.10 -10.41 22.20
N LEU A 105 -9.24 -9.41 22.01
CA LEU A 105 -8.34 -9.37 20.86
C LEU A 105 -7.32 -10.52 20.95
N GLN A 106 -7.24 -11.30 19.88
CA GLN A 106 -6.28 -12.41 19.74
C GLN A 106 -5.01 -11.92 19.04
N ARG A 107 -5.16 -11.22 17.90
CA ARG A 107 -4.05 -10.73 17.10
C ARG A 107 -4.30 -9.31 16.56
N VAL A 108 -3.27 -8.47 16.64
CA VAL A 108 -3.19 -7.20 15.91
C VAL A 108 -2.17 -7.33 14.78
N VAL A 109 -2.63 -7.24 13.53
CA VAL A 109 -1.77 -7.14 12.35
C VAL A 109 -1.60 -5.66 12.00
N HIS A 110 -0.34 -5.21 11.99
CA HIS A 110 0.01 -3.82 11.76
C HIS A 110 0.94 -3.67 10.55
N TYR A 111 0.82 -2.55 9.84
CA TYR A 111 1.61 -2.29 8.64
C TYR A 111 2.56 -1.13 8.88
N GLN A 112 3.84 -1.38 8.62
CA GLN A 112 4.88 -0.38 8.59
C GLN A 112 5.33 -0.17 7.13
N GLY A 113 6.64 -0.08 6.91
CA GLY A 113 7.28 -0.04 5.60
C GLY A 113 8.72 0.45 5.74
N ALA A 114 9.42 0.66 4.62
CA ALA A 114 10.84 0.98 4.61
C ALA A 114 11.23 2.24 5.40
N LYS A 115 10.28 3.15 5.73
CA LYS A 115 10.50 4.29 6.64
C LYS A 115 11.06 3.84 7.99
N VAL A 116 10.75 2.62 8.45
CA VAL A 116 11.29 2.02 9.68
C VAL A 116 12.83 1.93 9.65
N TYR A 117 13.42 1.80 8.46
CA TYR A 117 14.86 1.71 8.20
C TYR A 117 15.52 3.06 7.92
N GLY A 118 14.75 4.17 7.93
CA GLY A 118 15.30 5.51 7.73
C GLY A 118 15.35 6.00 6.28
N VAL A 119 14.80 5.26 5.31
CA VAL A 119 14.89 5.60 3.86
C VAL A 119 14.32 6.98 3.50
N HIS A 120 13.38 7.49 4.28
CA HIS A 120 12.79 8.82 4.12
C HIS A 120 13.73 9.97 4.51
N LEU A 121 14.83 9.69 5.22
CA LEU A 121 15.83 10.67 5.65
C LEU A 121 17.01 10.76 4.66
N GLY A 122 17.12 9.81 3.74
CA GLY A 122 18.18 9.75 2.74
C GLY A 122 18.69 8.33 2.49
N PRO A 123 19.84 8.21 1.81
CA PRO A 123 20.45 6.93 1.47
C PRO A 123 20.64 6.04 2.71
N SER A 124 20.15 4.81 2.62
CA SER A 124 20.28 3.79 3.66
C SER A 124 20.96 2.56 3.06
N THR A 125 21.75 1.84 3.85
CA THR A 125 22.47 0.66 3.38
C THR A 125 21.55 -0.56 3.34
N ALA A 126 21.16 -0.96 2.14
CA ALA A 126 20.48 -2.23 1.89
C ALA A 126 21.47 -3.42 1.82
N PRO A 127 21.03 -4.68 2.05
CA PRO A 127 19.65 -5.08 2.35
C PRO A 127 19.17 -4.68 3.75
N PHE A 128 17.88 -4.39 3.88
CA PHE A 128 17.25 -4.09 5.17
C PHE A 128 16.81 -5.38 5.88
N TYR A 129 17.31 -5.57 7.10
CA TYR A 129 17.01 -6.72 7.96
C TYR A 129 16.20 -6.27 9.17
N GLU A 130 15.15 -7.02 9.52
CA GLU A 130 14.13 -6.58 10.48
C GLU A 130 14.67 -6.36 11.90
N ASP A 131 15.64 -7.20 12.31
CA ASP A 131 16.18 -7.26 13.66
C ASP A 131 17.61 -6.68 13.77
N GLU A 132 18.34 -6.58 12.66
CA GLU A 132 19.72 -6.06 12.64
C GLU A 132 19.79 -4.57 12.33
N THR A 133 18.76 -4.00 11.69
CA THR A 133 18.71 -2.58 11.36
C THR A 133 18.23 -1.79 12.57
N PRO A 134 19.08 -1.00 13.24
CA PRO A 134 18.67 -0.25 14.43
C PRO A 134 17.67 0.85 14.07
N ARG A 135 16.83 1.24 15.03
CA ARG A 135 15.99 2.43 14.90
C ARG A 135 16.87 3.67 14.71
N HIS A 136 16.43 4.62 13.88
CA HIS A 136 17.08 5.92 13.79
C HIS A 136 16.63 6.85 14.92
N LEU A 137 17.45 7.86 15.21
CA LEU A 137 17.24 8.79 16.33
C LEU A 137 16.00 9.69 16.18
N GLY A 138 15.65 10.03 14.93
CA GLY A 138 14.56 10.97 14.63
C GLY A 138 13.15 10.42 14.90
N PRO A 139 12.13 11.30 15.03
CA PRO A 139 10.76 10.86 15.20
C PRO A 139 10.27 10.00 14.03
N ASN A 140 9.65 8.87 14.33
CA ASN A 140 8.99 8.01 13.36
C ASN A 140 7.75 7.38 13.97
N PHE A 141 6.59 7.60 13.34
CA PHE A 141 5.33 7.11 13.86
C PHE A 141 5.25 5.58 13.96
N TYR A 142 6.00 4.85 13.12
CA TYR A 142 6.10 3.40 13.22
C TYR A 142 6.66 2.93 14.56
N TYR A 143 7.58 3.69 15.17
CA TYR A 143 8.18 3.34 16.45
C TYR A 143 7.15 3.51 17.58
N ASN A 144 6.42 4.62 17.59
CA ASN A 144 5.37 4.86 18.58
C ASN A 144 4.27 3.79 18.53
N GLN A 145 3.87 3.37 17.33
CA GLN A 145 2.87 2.33 17.15
C GLN A 145 3.40 0.95 17.56
N GLU A 146 4.62 0.60 17.15
CA GLU A 146 5.26 -0.66 17.54
C GLU A 146 5.50 -0.76 19.06
N ASP A 147 5.95 0.31 19.70
CA ASP A 147 6.18 0.35 21.15
C ASP A 147 4.88 0.14 21.92
N LEU A 148 3.78 0.76 21.47
CA LEU A 148 2.46 0.53 22.04
C LEU A 148 1.99 -0.92 21.88
N LEU A 149 2.21 -1.54 20.72
CA LEU A 149 1.85 -2.96 20.50
C LEU A 149 2.66 -3.88 21.41
N ARG A 150 3.96 -3.62 21.57
CA ARG A 150 4.84 -4.37 22.49
C ARG A 150 4.40 -4.22 23.94
N GLU A 151 4.16 -2.99 24.39
CA GLU A 151 3.68 -2.67 25.74
C GLU A 151 2.39 -3.43 26.07
N ARG A 152 1.42 -3.45 25.14
CA ARG A 152 0.13 -4.13 25.31
C ARG A 152 0.24 -5.65 25.29
N ALA A 153 1.10 -6.19 24.45
CA ALA A 153 1.36 -7.63 24.44
C ALA A 153 2.04 -8.12 25.73
N GLU A 154 2.95 -7.34 26.32
CA GLU A 154 3.54 -7.64 27.62
C GLU A 154 2.50 -7.64 28.76
N GLN A 155 1.42 -6.86 28.62
CA GLN A 155 0.28 -6.86 29.53
C GLN A 155 -0.70 -8.03 29.29
N GLY A 156 -0.48 -8.83 28.24
CA GLY A 156 -1.35 -9.94 27.88
C GLY A 156 -2.64 -9.52 27.16
N ASP A 157 -2.70 -8.29 26.61
CA ASP A 157 -3.91 -7.79 25.94
C ASP A 157 -4.18 -8.51 24.60
N PHE A 158 -3.13 -8.87 23.85
CA PHE A 158 -3.18 -9.56 22.55
C PHE A 158 -1.77 -9.96 22.08
N GLU A 159 -1.68 -10.73 21.00
CA GLU A 159 -0.45 -10.91 20.22
C GLU A 159 -0.40 -9.88 19.07
N TRP A 160 0.78 -9.56 18.55
CA TRP A 160 0.91 -8.69 17.37
C TRP A 160 1.76 -9.30 16.28
N SER A 161 1.55 -8.85 15.04
CA SER A 161 2.41 -9.15 13.90
C SER A 161 2.54 -7.90 13.05
N ILE A 162 3.76 -7.56 12.62
CA ILE A 162 4.02 -6.39 11.79
C ILE A 162 4.49 -6.84 10.41
N LEU A 163 3.85 -6.34 9.36
CA LEU A 163 4.29 -6.51 7.97
C LEU A 163 4.86 -5.20 7.43
N ARG A 164 6.06 -5.27 6.85
CA ARG A 164 6.83 -4.16 6.29
C ARG A 164 6.89 -4.30 4.77
N PRO A 165 5.87 -3.82 4.04
CA PRO A 165 5.94 -3.76 2.58
C PRO A 165 6.92 -2.67 2.12
N ASP A 166 7.36 -2.79 0.87
CA ASP A 166 7.95 -1.65 0.15
C ASP A 166 6.84 -0.92 -0.63
N VAL A 167 7.17 -0.24 -1.73
CA VAL A 167 6.19 0.40 -2.62
C VAL A 167 5.07 -0.57 -2.99
N VAL A 168 3.87 -0.29 -2.48
CA VAL A 168 2.70 -1.15 -2.70
C VAL A 168 2.10 -0.90 -4.08
N VAL A 169 1.85 -1.97 -4.82
CA VAL A 169 1.07 -1.97 -6.07
C VAL A 169 -0.32 -2.53 -5.82
N GLY A 170 -1.34 -1.93 -6.43
CA GLY A 170 -2.73 -2.30 -6.21
C GLY A 170 -3.68 -1.60 -7.17
N ASP A 171 -4.94 -1.99 -7.11
CA ASP A 171 -5.95 -1.67 -8.13
C ASP A 171 -7.05 -0.72 -7.65
N ILE A 172 -6.70 0.21 -6.75
CA ILE A 172 -7.60 1.26 -6.26
C ILE A 172 -7.18 2.66 -6.68
N ALA A 173 -8.17 3.55 -6.82
CA ALA A 173 -7.98 4.99 -6.99
C ALA A 173 -8.15 5.78 -5.69
N GLY A 174 -7.75 7.05 -5.71
CA GLY A 174 -7.87 7.96 -4.57
C GLY A 174 -6.82 7.77 -3.48
N ASN A 175 -5.84 6.89 -3.69
CA ASN A 175 -4.66 6.77 -2.84
C ASN A 175 -3.47 7.49 -3.50
N PRO A 176 -2.87 8.51 -2.86
CA PRO A 176 -1.71 9.20 -3.41
C PRO A 176 -0.45 8.32 -3.54
N MET A 177 -0.39 7.17 -2.85
CA MET A 177 0.75 6.23 -2.89
C MET A 177 0.38 4.96 -3.66
N ASN A 178 0.07 5.09 -4.95
CA ASN A 178 -0.15 3.95 -5.86
C ASN A 178 0.72 4.10 -7.11
N ILE A 179 1.84 3.38 -7.16
CA ILE A 179 2.79 3.48 -8.28
C ILE A 179 2.21 2.91 -9.59
N ALA A 180 1.29 1.94 -9.51
CA ALA A 180 0.64 1.39 -10.70
C ALA A 180 -0.25 2.46 -11.37
N LEU A 181 -0.94 3.30 -10.60
CA LEU A 181 -1.70 4.42 -11.16
C LEU A 181 -0.81 5.48 -11.81
N VAL A 182 0.33 5.82 -11.19
CA VAL A 182 1.31 6.74 -11.78
C VAL A 182 1.78 6.22 -13.14
N ILE A 183 2.22 4.96 -13.20
CA ILE A 183 2.72 4.34 -14.43
C ILE A 183 1.61 4.24 -15.47
N GLY A 184 0.42 3.76 -15.07
CA GLY A 184 -0.71 3.55 -15.98
C GLY A 184 -1.23 4.84 -16.61
N ALA A 185 -1.41 5.89 -15.80
CA ALA A 185 -1.85 7.20 -16.30
C ALA A 185 -0.77 7.86 -17.16
N PHE A 186 0.51 7.78 -16.76
CA PHE A 186 1.62 8.29 -17.55
C PHE A 186 1.69 7.61 -18.93
N ALA A 187 1.63 6.28 -18.96
CA ALA A 187 1.63 5.51 -20.20
C ALA A 187 0.42 5.80 -21.09
N ALA A 188 -0.77 6.00 -20.49
CA ALA A 188 -1.96 6.39 -21.21
C ALA A 188 -1.82 7.77 -21.89
N LEU A 189 -1.23 8.75 -21.19
CA LEU A 189 -0.93 10.07 -21.75
C LEU A 189 0.15 10.00 -22.82
N SER A 190 1.21 9.20 -22.65
CA SER A 190 2.24 9.02 -23.67
C SER A 190 1.62 8.52 -24.99
N ARG A 191 0.71 7.55 -24.90
CA ARG A 191 -0.01 7.04 -26.08
C ARG A 191 -0.92 8.08 -26.70
N GLU A 192 -1.76 8.74 -25.91
CA GLU A 192 -2.71 9.75 -26.41
C GLU A 192 -1.99 10.91 -27.12
N THR A 193 -0.75 11.20 -26.70
CA THR A 193 0.08 12.26 -27.30
C THR A 193 1.05 11.77 -28.37
N GLY A 194 1.08 10.46 -28.66
CA GLY A 194 1.93 9.87 -29.70
C GLY A 194 3.43 9.89 -29.40
N VAL A 195 3.82 9.96 -28.13
CA VAL A 195 5.24 9.92 -27.71
C VAL A 195 5.61 8.55 -27.14
N PRO A 196 6.88 8.12 -27.27
CA PRO A 196 7.34 6.87 -26.66
C PRO A 196 7.29 6.95 -25.13
N LEU A 197 7.14 5.80 -24.49
CA LEU A 197 7.15 5.65 -23.04
C LEU A 197 8.57 5.81 -22.52
N ARG A 198 8.89 7.00 -21.99
CA ARG A 198 10.21 7.33 -21.43
C ARG A 198 10.16 7.38 -19.91
N PHE A 199 11.14 6.74 -19.26
CA PHE A 199 11.23 6.78 -17.79
C PHE A 199 11.44 8.24 -17.33
N PRO A 200 10.58 8.77 -16.45
CA PRO A 200 10.57 10.19 -16.11
C PRO A 200 11.56 10.57 -14.99
N GLY A 201 12.11 9.58 -14.29
CA GLY A 201 13.06 9.80 -13.20
C GLY A 201 14.52 9.80 -13.62
N SER A 202 15.41 9.70 -12.64
CA SER A 202 16.85 9.77 -12.88
C SER A 202 17.38 8.55 -13.64
N VAL A 203 18.38 8.79 -14.50
CA VAL A 203 19.06 7.70 -15.24
C VAL A 203 19.75 6.72 -14.28
N ARG A 204 20.18 7.21 -13.11
CA ARG A 204 20.77 6.37 -12.07
C ARG A 204 19.73 5.45 -11.45
N THR A 205 18.52 5.93 -11.15
CA THR A 205 17.43 5.06 -10.69
C THR A 205 17.00 4.08 -11.78
N TYR A 206 16.94 4.53 -13.04
CA TYR A 206 16.57 3.68 -14.18
C TYR A 206 17.50 2.46 -14.35
N ARG A 207 18.83 2.69 -14.38
CA ARG A 207 19.83 1.65 -14.70
C ARG A 207 20.56 1.09 -13.50
N GLY A 208 20.83 1.93 -12.50
CA GLY A 208 21.83 1.68 -11.46
C GLY A 208 21.29 1.06 -10.19
N VAL A 209 20.02 1.30 -9.86
CA VAL A 209 19.43 0.96 -8.56
C VAL A 209 18.61 -0.32 -8.62
N LEU A 210 18.72 -1.15 -7.57
CA LEU A 210 17.79 -2.24 -7.29
C LEU A 210 16.59 -1.71 -6.49
N ALA A 211 15.39 -2.07 -6.93
CA ALA A 211 14.14 -1.76 -6.26
C ALA A 211 13.32 -3.02 -6.02
N GLN A 212 12.35 -2.92 -5.12
CA GLN A 212 11.33 -3.94 -4.86
C GLN A 212 9.94 -3.31 -4.79
N LEU A 213 8.92 -4.13 -5.02
CA LEU A 213 7.51 -3.75 -4.88
C LEU A 213 6.81 -4.80 -4.00
N THR A 214 5.66 -4.43 -3.45
CA THR A 214 4.78 -5.37 -2.75
C THR A 214 3.39 -5.34 -3.39
N ASP A 215 2.88 -6.48 -3.85
CA ASP A 215 1.49 -6.58 -4.31
C ASP A 215 0.52 -6.52 -3.12
N ALA A 216 -0.51 -5.68 -3.23
CA ALA A 216 -1.48 -5.49 -2.17
C ALA A 216 -2.29 -6.76 -1.85
N ARG A 217 -2.58 -7.61 -2.85
CA ARG A 217 -3.32 -8.87 -2.63
C ARG A 217 -2.41 -9.94 -2.02
N TRP A 218 -1.14 -9.98 -2.41
CA TRP A 218 -0.14 -10.82 -1.74
C TRP A 218 0.07 -10.39 -0.29
N LEU A 219 0.15 -9.09 -0.03
CA LEU A 219 0.18 -8.53 1.33
C LEU A 219 -1.07 -8.89 2.13
N ALA A 220 -2.25 -8.88 1.52
CA ALA A 220 -3.48 -9.33 2.16
C ALA A 220 -3.43 -10.81 2.55
N ARG A 221 -2.95 -11.71 1.68
CA ARG A 221 -2.76 -13.14 2.02
C ARG A 221 -1.72 -13.33 3.14
N ALA A 222 -0.60 -12.61 3.08
CA ALA A 222 0.38 -12.59 4.16
C ALA A 222 -0.20 -12.05 5.47
N SER A 223 -1.18 -11.14 5.40
CA SER A 223 -1.88 -10.62 6.58
C SER A 223 -2.77 -11.68 7.23
N LEU A 224 -3.43 -12.54 6.45
CA LEU A 224 -4.19 -13.67 6.99
C LEU A 224 -3.23 -14.69 7.65
N TRP A 225 -2.09 -14.98 7.03
CA TRP A 225 -1.05 -15.79 7.66
C TRP A 225 -0.56 -15.16 8.97
N ALA A 226 -0.20 -13.88 8.95
CA ALA A 226 0.25 -13.14 10.12
C ALA A 226 -0.83 -13.03 11.21
N ALA A 227 -2.11 -13.08 10.84
CA ALA A 227 -3.21 -13.06 11.78
C ALA A 227 -3.35 -14.37 12.58
N LEU A 228 -3.02 -15.51 11.96
CA LEU A 228 -3.40 -16.83 12.46
C LEU A 228 -2.22 -17.72 12.85
N ASP A 229 -1.08 -17.58 12.18
CA ASP A 229 0.05 -18.48 12.36
C ASP A 229 0.80 -18.20 13.69
N PRO A 230 1.12 -19.25 14.48
CA PRO A 230 1.93 -19.11 15.67
C PRO A 230 3.34 -18.56 15.43
N ALA A 231 3.96 -18.85 14.29
CA ALA A 231 5.31 -18.37 13.96
C ALA A 231 5.34 -16.84 13.73
N ALA A 232 4.19 -16.22 13.47
CA ALA A 232 4.08 -14.78 13.29
C ALA A 232 3.90 -14.00 14.61
N ARG A 233 3.75 -14.69 15.74
CA ARG A 233 3.46 -14.09 17.06
C ARG A 233 4.58 -13.17 17.52
N ASN A 234 4.23 -11.92 17.78
CA ASN A 234 5.11 -10.86 18.29
C ASN A 234 6.37 -10.70 17.42
N GLN A 235 6.19 -10.76 16.11
CA GLN A 235 7.24 -10.63 15.11
C GLN A 235 6.95 -9.53 14.10
N ALA A 236 8.01 -8.90 13.61
CA ALA A 236 7.99 -8.02 12.45
C ALA A 236 8.68 -8.70 11.27
N PHE A 237 8.09 -8.58 10.08
CA PHE A 237 8.56 -9.19 8.84
C PHE A 237 8.53 -8.20 7.69
N ASN A 238 9.58 -8.18 6.89
CA ASN A 238 9.54 -7.66 5.54
C ASN A 238 8.64 -8.53 4.66
N LEU A 239 7.93 -7.88 3.73
CA LEU A 239 7.17 -8.55 2.69
C LEU A 239 7.36 -7.83 1.35
N VAL A 240 8.34 -8.27 0.57
CA VAL A 240 8.77 -7.63 -0.67
C VAL A 240 8.98 -8.64 -1.79
N GLY A 241 8.71 -8.23 -3.02
CA GLY A 241 8.94 -9.04 -4.22
C GLY A 241 10.42 -9.24 -4.55
N GLU A 242 10.69 -9.89 -5.66
CA GLU A 242 12.06 -10.02 -6.17
C GLU A 242 12.68 -8.65 -6.52
N PRO A 243 13.98 -8.42 -6.25
CA PRO A 243 14.67 -7.22 -6.68
C PRO A 243 14.69 -7.08 -8.21
N PHE A 244 14.49 -5.86 -8.71
CA PHE A 244 14.55 -5.55 -10.13
C PHE A 244 15.26 -4.22 -10.39
N ARG A 245 15.61 -3.98 -11.65
CA ARG A 245 15.99 -2.65 -12.16
C ARG A 245 14.82 -2.02 -12.88
N TRP A 246 14.61 -0.73 -12.69
CA TRP A 246 13.52 0.01 -13.34
C TRP A 246 13.58 -0.12 -14.86
N GLU A 247 14.78 -0.15 -15.47
CA GLU A 247 14.96 -0.43 -16.90
C GLU A 247 14.22 -1.68 -17.37
N ARG A 248 14.43 -2.81 -16.70
CA ARG A 248 13.74 -4.06 -17.03
C ARG A 248 12.22 -3.91 -16.89
N ILE A 249 11.75 -3.43 -15.75
CA ILE A 249 10.30 -3.32 -15.49
C ILE A 249 9.64 -2.34 -16.45
N TRP A 250 10.30 -1.24 -16.81
CA TRP A 250 9.77 -0.25 -17.74
C TRP A 250 9.61 -0.82 -19.15
N HIS A 251 10.58 -1.62 -19.62
CA HIS A 251 10.46 -2.36 -20.87
C HIS A 251 9.31 -3.36 -20.84
N LYS A 252 9.10 -4.06 -19.72
CA LYS A 252 8.00 -5.01 -19.54
C LYS A 252 6.63 -4.34 -19.52
N VAL A 253 6.53 -3.16 -18.90
CA VAL A 253 5.33 -2.32 -18.99
C VAL A 253 5.09 -1.87 -20.43
N GLY A 254 6.12 -1.39 -21.15
CA GLY A 254 5.99 -1.02 -22.56
C GLY A 254 5.50 -2.17 -23.44
N GLU A 255 6.10 -3.35 -23.30
CA GLU A 255 5.69 -4.59 -23.98
C GLU A 255 4.21 -4.93 -23.69
N ALA A 256 3.82 -4.94 -22.41
CA ALA A 256 2.47 -5.28 -21.99
C ALA A 256 1.41 -4.25 -22.45
N LEU A 257 1.80 -2.99 -22.67
CA LEU A 257 0.93 -1.89 -23.09
C LEU A 257 0.99 -1.60 -24.59
N GLY A 258 1.83 -2.30 -25.35
CA GLY A 258 2.05 -2.05 -26.78
C GLY A 258 2.71 -0.69 -27.08
N LEU A 259 3.53 -0.18 -26.17
CA LEU A 259 4.22 1.11 -26.29
C LEU A 259 5.70 0.93 -26.59
N GLU A 260 6.20 1.72 -27.53
CA GLU A 260 7.64 1.87 -27.73
C GLU A 260 8.27 2.49 -26.48
N VAL A 261 9.33 1.88 -25.98
CA VAL A 261 10.13 2.40 -24.87
C VAL A 261 11.38 3.03 -25.45
N ALA A 262 11.63 4.29 -25.09
CA ALA A 262 12.81 5.04 -25.48
C ALA A 262 13.65 5.42 -24.25
N GLU A 263 14.84 5.98 -24.51
CA GLU A 263 15.76 6.46 -23.47
C GLU A 263 15.06 7.33 -22.41
N PRO A 264 15.44 7.19 -21.13
CA PRO A 264 14.89 8.02 -20.05
C PRO A 264 14.98 9.50 -20.36
N LEU A 265 13.95 10.24 -19.95
CA LEU A 265 13.92 11.69 -20.03
C LEU A 265 13.55 12.21 -18.64
N PRO A 266 14.54 12.57 -17.82
CA PRO A 266 14.27 13.06 -16.46
C PRO A 266 13.49 14.37 -16.49
N PHE A 267 12.34 14.42 -15.81
CA PHE A 267 11.59 15.65 -15.52
C PHE A 267 10.66 15.44 -14.30
N SER A 268 10.13 16.53 -13.72
CA SER A 268 9.20 16.42 -12.60
C SER A 268 7.78 16.11 -13.09
N LEU A 269 7.29 14.92 -12.76
CA LEU A 269 5.89 14.53 -12.95
C LEU A 269 4.97 15.49 -12.19
N ALA A 270 5.32 15.84 -10.95
CA ALA A 270 4.50 16.71 -10.11
C ALA A 270 4.30 18.11 -10.71
N ARG A 271 5.30 18.63 -11.43
CA ARG A 271 5.22 19.94 -12.07
C ARG A 271 4.55 19.90 -13.44
N GLN A 272 4.76 18.85 -14.23
CA GLN A 272 4.34 18.83 -15.64
C GLN A 272 3.03 18.10 -15.89
N MET A 273 2.72 17.04 -15.16
CA MET A 273 1.51 16.25 -15.40
C MET A 273 0.20 16.99 -15.09
N PRO A 274 0.11 17.94 -14.14
CA PRO A 274 -1.09 18.75 -13.97
C PRO A 274 -1.53 19.50 -15.24
N GLU A 275 -0.58 19.92 -16.09
CA GLU A 275 -0.86 20.61 -17.36
C GLU A 275 -1.51 19.68 -18.41
N MET A 276 -1.51 18.36 -18.16
CA MET A 276 -2.15 17.37 -19.03
C MET A 276 -3.60 17.09 -18.65
N ALA A 277 -4.19 17.85 -17.70
CA ALA A 277 -5.55 17.60 -17.19
C ALA A 277 -6.61 17.60 -18.31
N ASP A 278 -6.55 18.55 -19.25
CA ASP A 278 -7.51 18.62 -20.36
C ASP A 278 -7.38 17.41 -21.31
N VAL A 279 -6.14 16.93 -21.52
CA VAL A 279 -5.87 15.72 -22.33
C VAL A 279 -6.45 14.50 -21.60
N TRP A 280 -6.19 14.39 -20.31
CA TRP A 280 -6.74 13.32 -19.48
C TRP A 280 -8.27 13.32 -19.48
N GLN A 281 -8.90 14.49 -19.35
CA GLN A 281 -10.36 14.59 -19.34
C GLN A 281 -10.98 14.07 -20.64
N ARG A 282 -10.46 14.48 -21.81
CA ARG A 282 -10.95 13.97 -23.10
C ARG A 282 -10.75 12.47 -23.24
N LEU A 283 -9.62 11.96 -22.76
CA LEU A 283 -9.32 10.53 -22.74
C LEU A 283 -10.31 9.79 -21.82
N ALA A 284 -10.57 10.34 -20.64
CA ALA A 284 -11.50 9.77 -19.67
C ALA A 284 -12.93 9.71 -20.20
N GLU A 285 -13.40 10.78 -20.85
CA GLU A 285 -14.70 10.83 -21.52
C GLU A 285 -14.80 9.79 -22.65
N ARG A 286 -13.77 9.69 -23.50
CA ARG A 286 -13.75 8.75 -24.63
C ARG A 286 -13.80 7.28 -24.19
N HIS A 287 -13.12 6.95 -23.09
CA HIS A 287 -13.05 5.58 -22.58
C HIS A 287 -14.09 5.28 -21.48
N GLY A 288 -14.97 6.23 -21.14
CA GLY A 288 -15.97 6.04 -20.09
C GLY A 288 -15.34 5.74 -18.71
N LEU A 289 -14.22 6.39 -18.39
CA LEU A 289 -13.51 6.16 -17.14
C LEU A 289 -14.32 6.66 -15.93
N GLN A 290 -14.00 6.11 -14.76
CA GLN A 290 -14.57 6.55 -13.49
C GLN A 290 -14.35 8.06 -13.30
N PRO A 291 -15.36 8.81 -12.80
CA PRO A 291 -15.31 10.27 -12.70
C PRO A 291 -14.48 10.75 -11.50
N VAL A 292 -13.21 10.34 -11.45
CA VAL A 292 -12.26 10.74 -10.42
C VAL A 292 -11.48 11.96 -10.92
N PRO A 293 -11.48 13.10 -10.20
CA PRO A 293 -10.67 14.25 -10.57
C PRO A 293 -9.20 13.87 -10.73
N PHE A 294 -8.55 14.34 -11.79
CA PHE A 294 -7.21 13.91 -12.17
C PHE A 294 -6.16 14.16 -11.07
N ASP A 295 -6.28 15.27 -10.34
CA ASP A 295 -5.43 15.63 -9.19
C ASP A 295 -5.65 14.75 -7.96
N LYS A 296 -6.78 14.02 -7.90
CA LYS A 296 -7.09 13.02 -6.87
C LYS A 296 -6.84 11.59 -7.33
N LEU A 297 -6.77 11.37 -8.63
CA LEU A 297 -6.54 10.06 -9.22
C LEU A 297 -5.08 9.62 -9.05
N VAL A 298 -4.12 10.51 -9.36
CA VAL A 298 -2.69 10.14 -9.47
C VAL A 298 -1.82 10.98 -8.54
N GLY A 299 -1.02 10.30 -7.71
CA GLY A 299 -0.01 10.94 -6.86
C GLY A 299 1.30 11.21 -7.60
N TRP A 300 1.38 12.22 -8.45
CA TRP A 300 2.61 12.56 -9.18
C TRP A 300 3.85 12.81 -8.31
N PRO A 301 3.76 13.52 -7.16
CA PRO A 301 4.91 13.66 -6.25
C PRO A 301 5.44 12.34 -5.70
N PHE A 302 4.56 11.34 -5.55
CA PHE A 302 4.96 10.00 -5.15
C PHE A 302 5.74 9.29 -6.27
N GLY A 303 5.30 9.46 -7.52
CA GLY A 303 6.06 9.03 -8.69
C GLY A 303 7.46 9.64 -8.76
N ASP A 304 7.55 10.97 -8.58
CA ASP A 304 8.83 11.68 -8.53
C ASP A 304 9.73 11.14 -7.40
N PHE A 305 9.18 10.89 -6.21
CA PHE A 305 9.93 10.30 -5.10
C PHE A 305 10.49 8.93 -5.45
N ILE A 306 9.66 8.01 -5.96
CA ILE A 306 10.09 6.64 -6.28
C ILE A 306 11.10 6.60 -7.43
N PHE A 307 10.84 7.33 -8.51
CA PHE A 307 11.69 7.30 -9.70
C PHE A 307 13.00 8.11 -9.56
N ASN A 308 13.20 8.80 -8.43
CA ASN A 308 14.44 9.50 -8.11
C ASN A 308 15.11 8.99 -6.82
N THR A 309 14.69 7.84 -6.29
CA THR A 309 15.45 7.14 -5.23
C THR A 309 16.71 6.53 -5.85
N GLU A 310 17.88 7.14 -5.58
CA GLU A 310 19.16 6.80 -6.24
C GLU A 310 20.04 5.79 -5.48
N PHE A 311 19.45 5.06 -4.55
CA PHE A 311 20.12 4.04 -3.74
C PHE A 311 19.26 2.78 -3.67
N ASP A 312 19.91 1.64 -3.43
CA ASP A 312 19.24 0.33 -3.44
C ASP A 312 18.15 0.25 -2.36
N MET A 313 16.95 -0.13 -2.80
CA MET A 313 15.78 -0.41 -1.97
C MET A 313 15.55 -1.91 -1.97
N VAL A 314 16.32 -2.61 -1.13
CA VAL A 314 16.27 -4.06 -1.00
C VAL A 314 16.06 -4.42 0.47
N SER A 315 15.02 -5.19 0.76
CA SER A 315 14.73 -5.76 2.08
C SER A 315 14.88 -7.28 2.03
N ASP A 316 15.40 -7.87 3.11
CA ASP A 316 15.48 -9.33 3.24
C ASP A 316 14.09 -9.96 3.36
N MET A 317 13.90 -11.11 2.72
CA MET A 317 12.68 -11.96 2.84
C MET A 317 12.97 -13.26 3.59
N GLY A 318 14.20 -13.48 4.04
CA GLY A 318 14.62 -14.70 4.71
C GLY A 318 13.85 -14.95 6.01
N LYS A 319 13.61 -13.91 6.82
CA LYS A 319 12.91 -14.05 8.11
C LYS A 319 11.49 -14.61 7.94
N ILE A 320 10.67 -14.01 7.09
CA ILE A 320 9.27 -14.44 6.88
C ILE A 320 9.19 -15.84 6.24
N ARG A 321 10.12 -16.16 5.32
CA ARG A 321 10.22 -17.48 4.69
C ARG A 321 10.57 -18.58 5.69
N ARG A 322 11.54 -18.32 6.59
CA ARG A 322 11.88 -19.26 7.67
C ARG A 322 10.75 -19.41 8.69
N ALA A 323 9.90 -18.41 8.85
CA ALA A 323 8.71 -18.46 9.68
C ALA A 323 7.53 -19.22 9.02
N GLY A 324 7.63 -19.61 7.75
CA GLY A 324 6.67 -20.49 7.08
C GLY A 324 5.85 -19.85 5.97
N PHE A 325 5.89 -18.52 5.80
CA PHE A 325 5.25 -17.87 4.64
C PHE A 325 6.18 -17.92 3.43
N THR A 326 5.97 -18.90 2.56
CA THR A 326 6.84 -19.20 1.40
C THR A 326 6.21 -18.87 0.06
N GLU A 327 5.00 -18.31 0.05
CA GLU A 327 4.31 -17.93 -1.18
C GLU A 327 5.18 -16.96 -2.00
N ALA A 328 5.45 -17.33 -3.25
CA ALA A 328 6.24 -16.54 -4.19
C ALA A 328 5.33 -15.86 -5.21
N VAL A 329 5.62 -14.60 -5.51
CA VAL A 329 4.95 -13.83 -6.56
C VAL A 329 6.00 -13.21 -7.48
N SER A 330 5.66 -13.08 -8.77
CA SER A 330 6.48 -12.38 -9.76
C SER A 330 6.20 -10.88 -9.67
N THR A 331 7.25 -10.06 -9.50
CA THR A 331 7.09 -8.60 -9.39
C THR A 331 6.52 -8.02 -10.69
N GLU A 332 6.95 -8.56 -11.83
CA GLU A 332 6.47 -8.19 -13.16
C GLU A 332 4.97 -8.47 -13.31
N ASP A 333 4.53 -9.68 -12.97
CA ASP A 333 3.13 -10.09 -13.09
C ASP A 333 2.22 -9.32 -12.13
N CYS A 334 2.72 -9.02 -10.92
CA CYS A 334 1.98 -8.21 -9.95
C CYS A 334 1.72 -6.80 -10.47
N LEU A 335 2.76 -6.13 -10.98
CA LEU A 335 2.61 -4.77 -11.52
C LEU A 335 1.72 -4.75 -12.76
N ILE A 336 1.97 -5.62 -13.74
CA ILE A 336 1.16 -5.70 -14.96
C ILE A 336 -0.28 -6.10 -14.63
N GLY A 337 -0.48 -7.02 -13.69
CA GLY A 337 -1.79 -7.42 -13.20
C GLY A 337 -2.54 -6.27 -12.53
N ALA A 338 -1.87 -5.48 -11.66
CA ALA A 338 -2.46 -4.30 -11.04
C ALA A 338 -2.86 -3.26 -12.10
N LEU A 339 -1.99 -3.01 -13.07
CA LEU A 339 -2.26 -2.15 -14.22
C LEU A 339 -3.50 -2.63 -15.01
N ARG A 340 -3.63 -3.93 -15.29
CA ARG A 340 -4.82 -4.49 -16.00
C ARG A 340 -6.10 -4.28 -15.21
N ARG A 341 -6.08 -4.58 -13.91
CA ARG A 341 -7.24 -4.43 -13.02
C ARG A 341 -7.64 -2.96 -12.85
N LEU A 342 -6.70 -2.02 -12.85
CA LEU A 342 -7.00 -0.58 -12.91
C LEU A 342 -7.75 -0.21 -14.19
N GLY A 343 -7.36 -0.83 -15.32
CA GLY A 343 -8.07 -0.71 -16.60
C GLY A 343 -9.50 -1.28 -16.55
N GLU A 344 -9.65 -2.49 -16.04
CA GLU A 344 -10.95 -3.18 -15.88
C GLU A 344 -11.91 -2.40 -14.95
N LYS A 345 -11.36 -1.81 -13.88
CA LYS A 345 -12.12 -0.95 -12.94
C LYS A 345 -12.39 0.45 -13.51
N GLY A 346 -11.87 0.77 -14.71
CA GLY A 346 -12.10 2.04 -15.40
C GLY A 346 -11.36 3.23 -14.78
N TYR A 347 -10.28 3.02 -14.03
CA TYR A 347 -9.47 4.11 -13.47
C TYR A 347 -8.43 4.64 -14.47
N ILE A 348 -8.04 3.82 -15.43
CA ILE A 348 -7.22 4.14 -16.59
C ILE A 348 -7.82 3.43 -17.82
N PRO A 349 -7.47 3.81 -19.06
CA PRO A 349 -7.95 3.07 -20.24
C PRO A 349 -7.54 1.59 -20.20
N ALA A 350 -8.48 0.70 -20.53
CA ALA A 350 -8.25 -0.75 -20.53
C ALA A 350 -7.23 -1.15 -21.59
N PHE A 351 -6.27 -2.01 -21.25
CA PHE A 351 -5.14 -2.34 -22.14
C PHE A 351 -5.51 -3.13 -23.39
N THR A 352 -6.69 -3.77 -23.40
CA THR A 352 -7.28 -4.38 -24.59
C THR A 352 -7.70 -3.36 -25.64
N ASP A 353 -8.11 -2.16 -25.22
CA ASP A 353 -8.54 -1.09 -26.13
C ASP A 353 -7.35 -0.38 -26.80
N LEU A 354 -6.15 -0.67 -26.30
CA LEU A 354 -4.95 0.10 -26.60
C LEU A 354 -4.05 -0.57 -27.65
N SER A 355 -4.35 -1.82 -28.01
CA SER A 355 -3.83 -2.48 -29.21
C SER A 355 -4.64 -2.12 -30.47
N ALA A 356 -5.85 -1.56 -30.30
CA ALA A 356 -6.80 -1.31 -31.39
C ALA A 356 -6.61 0.03 -32.12
N THR A 357 -5.72 0.93 -31.65
CA THR A 357 -5.61 2.29 -32.21
C THR A 357 -4.59 2.46 -33.34
N ARG A 358 -4.19 1.37 -34.02
CA ARG A 358 -3.51 1.46 -35.32
C ARG A 358 -4.54 1.59 -36.45
N SER A 359 -5.21 2.72 -36.54
CA SER A 359 -5.85 3.18 -37.78
C SER A 359 -6.28 4.64 -37.62
N ILE A 360 -5.34 5.57 -37.74
CA ILE A 360 -5.62 6.90 -38.28
C ILE A 360 -4.48 7.23 -39.26
N GLN A 361 -4.90 7.62 -40.46
CA GLN A 361 -4.13 7.84 -41.70
C GLN A 361 -3.05 8.91 -41.59
#